data_AF-A0A9E1Q722-F1
#
_entry.id   AF-A0A9E1Q722-F1
#
_cell.length_a   1.000
_cell.length_b   1.000
_cell.length_c   1.000
_cell.angle_alpha   90.00
_cell.angle_beta   90.00
_cell.angle_gamma   90.00
#
_symmetry.space_group_name_H-M   'P 1'
#
loop_
_entity.id
_entity.type
_entity.pdbx_description
1 polymer ?
#
loop_
_entity_poly.entity_id
_entity_poly.type
_entity_poly.pdbx_seq_one_letter_code
_entity_poly.pdbx_strand_id
1 'polypeptide(L)'
;MNRNVVFLLAALVCSPWITNAQTVPCECLDGSLDGVITNTDFLPFIMDWVWGDSISDGTEVGPGACDLDGDGTYNVHDIILFTSQQQQNCEELDGLEVLTLLDTAESTFQGWVLELVTEHNGELSVIPAGAKTYRLYADFATIPGADMRMMGLWGDSDASWSIHAPGGLYVSSLSGSDENTLPMQDGINPSFFSFLPELEFSSFWTLADMWAESPGFFGMPYLFDNGSVEGQGSNFQSGMWSSEDTGGSGLLAVGGSIWNERLLIEGLTLVGQFTTLEGQDVTGQAGLVVGVGPPGTYLLSELMVVSGEPFDMTDLVVFGCTNEAASNYDAGATYDDESCISCSPADGDCDGIVGVNDLLDLLSQFGCSADCGWGDIDGDGVVGVGDILALLSLFEG
;
A
#
# COMPACT_ATOMS: atom_id res chain seq x y z
N MET A 1 -35.43 52.17 3.05
CA MET A 1 -36.45 51.25 3.61
C MET A 1 -35.71 49.96 3.94
N ASN A 2 -35.31 49.79 5.20
CA ASN A 2 -34.60 48.59 5.68
C ASN A 2 -35.51 47.37 5.59
N ARG A 3 -35.04 46.29 4.97
CA ARG A 3 -35.59 44.95 5.17
C ARG A 3 -34.50 44.07 5.79
N ASN A 4 -34.54 43.99 7.12
CA ASN A 4 -33.97 42.89 7.87
C ASN A 4 -34.80 41.63 7.56
N VAL A 5 -34.17 40.57 7.07
CA VAL A 5 -34.66 39.21 7.27
C VAL A 5 -33.46 38.33 7.63
N VAL A 6 -33.50 37.94 8.91
CA VAL A 6 -32.72 36.99 9.69
C VAL A 6 -32.15 35.81 8.87
N PHE A 7 -30.83 35.64 8.90
CA PHE A 7 -30.18 34.35 8.65
C PHE A 7 -30.47 33.45 9.85
N LEU A 8 -31.22 32.36 9.62
CA LEU A 8 -31.27 31.26 10.59
C LEU A 8 -29.92 30.55 10.50
N LEU A 9 -29.02 30.79 11.45
CA LEU A 9 -27.93 29.86 11.73
C LEU A 9 -28.58 28.58 12.27
N ALA A 10 -28.71 27.56 11.43
CA ALA A 10 -28.85 26.20 11.93
C ALA A 10 -27.49 25.82 12.54
N ALA A 11 -27.38 25.97 13.86
CA ALA A 11 -26.31 25.32 14.59
C ALA A 11 -26.50 23.81 14.38
N LEU A 12 -25.63 23.22 13.54
CA LEU A 12 -25.41 21.78 13.59
C LEU A 12 -24.92 21.49 15.01
N VAL A 13 -25.83 20.97 15.84
CA VAL A 13 -25.41 20.29 17.05
C VAL A 13 -24.76 19.01 16.55
N CYS A 14 -23.43 19.01 16.42
CA CYS A 14 -22.67 17.77 16.45
C CYS A 14 -23.02 17.11 17.78
N SER A 15 -23.92 16.12 17.75
CA SER A 15 -23.93 15.12 18.78
C SER A 15 -22.58 14.42 18.72
N PRO A 16 -21.82 14.35 19.83
CA PRO A 16 -20.71 13.42 19.88
C PRO A 16 -21.35 12.04 19.77
N TRP A 17 -21.17 11.39 18.62
CA TRP A 17 -21.34 9.95 18.57
C TRP A 17 -20.25 9.43 19.50
N ILE A 18 -20.66 9.06 20.72
CA ILE A 18 -19.89 8.14 21.53
C ILE A 18 -20.02 6.84 20.74
N THR A 19 -19.04 6.53 19.88
CA THR A 19 -18.80 5.15 19.48
C THR A 19 -18.55 4.42 20.80
N ASN A 20 -19.51 3.59 21.24
CA ASN A 20 -19.17 2.65 22.30
C ASN A 20 -18.29 1.63 21.60
N ALA A 21 -17.03 1.55 22.01
CA ALA A 21 -16.12 0.54 21.50
C ALA A 21 -16.80 -0.83 21.62
N GLN A 22 -16.83 -1.58 20.52
CA GLN A 22 -17.56 -2.84 20.47
C GLN A 22 -16.79 -3.88 21.28
N THR A 23 -17.47 -4.49 22.24
CA THR A 23 -16.88 -5.56 23.06
C THR A 23 -17.46 -6.91 22.66
N VAL A 24 -16.60 -7.90 22.46
CA VAL A 24 -16.97 -9.29 22.21
C VAL A 24 -16.52 -10.19 23.37
N PRO A 25 -17.16 -11.34 23.62
CA PRO A 25 -16.69 -12.30 24.63
C PRO A 25 -15.25 -12.72 24.33
N CYS A 26 -14.36 -12.69 25.33
CA CYS A 26 -12.94 -13.06 25.13
C CYS A 26 -12.77 -14.49 24.59
N GLU A 27 -13.60 -15.41 25.08
CA GLU A 27 -13.62 -16.83 24.65
C GLU A 27 -13.86 -17.03 23.15
N CYS A 28 -14.33 -16.00 22.42
CA CYS A 28 -14.44 -16.02 20.97
C CYS A 28 -13.09 -16.00 20.26
N LEU A 29 -12.13 -15.25 20.80
CA LEU A 29 -10.85 -14.93 20.18
C LEU A 29 -9.68 -15.62 20.88
N ASP A 30 -9.78 -15.86 22.19
CA ASP A 30 -8.79 -16.57 23.00
C ASP A 30 -9.03 -18.10 22.98
N GLY A 31 -8.68 -18.73 21.86
CA GLY A 31 -8.85 -20.17 21.68
C GLY A 31 -7.97 -21.03 22.60
N SER A 32 -6.86 -20.49 23.13
CA SER A 32 -5.95 -21.18 24.05
C SER A 32 -6.34 -21.01 25.52
N LEU A 33 -7.21 -20.05 25.83
CA LEU A 33 -7.69 -19.69 27.16
C LEU A 33 -6.55 -19.22 28.09
N ASP A 34 -5.59 -18.48 27.55
CA ASP A 34 -4.45 -17.93 28.30
C ASP A 34 -4.58 -16.44 28.64
N GLY A 35 -5.67 -15.80 28.20
CA GLY A 35 -6.02 -14.41 28.44
C GLY A 35 -5.34 -13.41 27.50
N VAL A 36 -4.57 -13.89 26.51
CA VAL A 36 -3.82 -13.06 25.56
C VAL A 36 -4.11 -13.52 24.14
N ILE A 37 -4.45 -12.58 23.25
CA ILE A 37 -4.72 -12.91 21.85
C ILE A 37 -3.40 -13.03 21.10
N THR A 38 -3.06 -14.23 20.66
CA THR A 38 -1.83 -14.51 19.92
C THR A 38 -2.06 -15.46 18.73
N ASN A 39 -0.99 -15.79 18.00
CA ASN A 39 -1.05 -16.75 16.89
C ASN A 39 -1.50 -18.16 17.34
N THR A 40 -1.32 -18.54 18.61
CA THR A 40 -1.80 -19.85 19.10
C THR A 40 -3.32 -19.92 19.18
N ASP A 41 -3.98 -18.78 19.32
CA ASP A 41 -5.43 -18.62 19.36
C ASP A 41 -6.01 -18.54 17.95
N PHE A 42 -5.24 -17.99 17.01
CA PHE A 42 -5.59 -17.94 15.59
C PHE A 42 -5.60 -19.32 14.93
N LEU A 43 -4.64 -20.20 15.27
CA LEU A 43 -4.51 -21.50 14.61
C LEU A 43 -5.80 -22.34 14.65
N PRO A 44 -6.48 -22.56 15.80
CA PRO A 44 -7.78 -23.22 15.84
C PRO A 44 -8.85 -22.49 15.02
N PHE A 45 -8.82 -21.15 15.02
CA PHE A 45 -9.77 -20.30 14.29
C PHE A 45 -9.70 -20.57 12.80
N ILE A 46 -8.52 -20.66 12.19
CA ILE A 46 -8.35 -20.82 10.73
C ILE A 46 -8.21 -22.28 10.24
N MET A 47 -8.03 -23.27 11.12
CA MET A 47 -7.75 -24.65 10.69
C MET A 47 -8.94 -25.36 10.01
N ASP A 48 -10.17 -24.90 10.20
CA ASP A 48 -11.33 -25.35 9.40
C ASP A 48 -11.35 -24.71 7.99
N TRP A 49 -10.57 -23.65 7.76
CA TRP A 49 -10.61 -22.77 6.58
C TRP A 49 -9.40 -22.97 5.66
N VAL A 50 -8.25 -23.36 6.22
CA VAL A 50 -6.97 -23.61 5.52
C VAL A 50 -7.03 -24.78 4.53
N TRP A 51 -8.05 -25.65 4.59
CA TRP A 51 -8.15 -26.83 3.73
C TRP A 51 -8.96 -26.61 2.44
N GLY A 52 -9.20 -25.36 2.05
CA GLY A 52 -9.86 -25.03 0.79
C GLY A 52 -11.38 -25.22 0.81
N ASP A 53 -11.97 -25.31 2.00
CA ASP A 53 -13.40 -25.13 2.15
C ASP A 53 -13.71 -23.64 1.94
N SER A 54 -14.68 -23.35 1.07
CA SER A 54 -15.12 -21.98 0.81
C SER A 54 -15.51 -21.30 2.12
N ILE A 55 -15.27 -20.00 2.24
CA ILE A 55 -15.97 -19.16 3.22
C ILE A 55 -17.46 -19.26 2.88
N SER A 56 -18.17 -20.19 3.51
CA SER A 56 -19.61 -20.30 3.33
C SER A 56 -20.26 -19.15 4.10
N ASP A 57 -21.26 -18.51 3.50
CA ASP A 57 -22.24 -17.64 4.17
C ASP A 57 -23.11 -18.39 5.21
N GLY A 58 -22.66 -19.56 5.66
CA GLY A 58 -23.41 -20.54 6.43
C GLY A 58 -23.45 -20.23 7.92
N THR A 59 -24.55 -20.65 8.56
CA THR A 59 -24.83 -20.39 9.98
C THR A 59 -24.38 -21.53 10.93
N GLU A 60 -23.64 -22.54 10.47
CA GLU A 60 -23.27 -23.72 11.29
C GLU A 60 -21.93 -23.50 12.03
N VAL A 61 -21.95 -23.75 13.35
CA VAL A 61 -20.99 -23.18 14.32
C VAL A 61 -20.05 -24.26 14.89
N GLY A 62 -18.74 -24.03 14.80
CA GLY A 62 -17.68 -24.69 15.57
C GLY A 62 -16.96 -23.70 16.50
N PRO A 63 -16.09 -24.15 17.42
CA PRO A 63 -15.22 -23.27 18.22
C PRO A 63 -14.36 -22.38 17.29
N GLY A 64 -14.32 -21.07 17.51
CA GLY A 64 -13.60 -20.14 16.63
C GLY A 64 -14.42 -19.63 15.43
N ALA A 65 -15.75 -19.73 15.46
CA ALA A 65 -16.65 -19.09 14.51
C ALA A 65 -17.43 -18.00 15.26
N CYS A 66 -16.76 -16.89 15.59
CA CYS A 66 -17.46 -15.72 16.13
C CYS A 66 -17.63 -14.70 15.01
N ASP A 67 -18.89 -14.30 14.83
CA ASP A 67 -19.33 -13.20 13.99
C ASP A 67 -18.97 -11.91 14.75
N LEU A 68 -17.79 -11.37 14.44
CA LEU A 68 -17.16 -10.27 15.15
C LEU A 68 -17.75 -8.93 14.74
N ASP A 69 -18.21 -8.79 13.50
CA ASP A 69 -18.90 -7.57 13.04
C ASP A 69 -20.41 -7.59 13.29
N GLY A 70 -20.99 -8.76 13.61
CA GLY A 70 -22.39 -8.95 13.96
C GLY A 70 -23.32 -8.98 12.74
N ASP A 71 -22.80 -9.22 11.53
CA ASP A 71 -23.56 -9.24 10.29
C ASP A 71 -24.33 -10.55 10.06
N GLY A 72 -24.10 -11.56 10.89
CA GLY A 72 -24.74 -12.86 10.87
C GLY A 72 -24.08 -13.88 9.95
N THR A 73 -22.94 -13.54 9.36
CA THR A 73 -22.12 -14.40 8.51
C THR A 73 -20.73 -14.59 9.12
N TYR A 74 -20.00 -15.58 8.62
CA TYR A 74 -18.60 -15.79 8.99
C TYR A 74 -17.77 -15.61 7.74
N ASN A 75 -17.17 -14.44 7.59
CA ASN A 75 -16.52 -14.05 6.34
C ASN A 75 -15.16 -13.36 6.55
N VAL A 76 -14.58 -12.85 5.47
CA VAL A 76 -13.28 -12.17 5.51
C VAL A 76 -13.23 -10.98 6.48
N HIS A 77 -14.34 -10.29 6.72
CA HIS A 77 -14.46 -9.16 7.65
C HIS A 77 -14.20 -9.60 9.09
N ASP A 78 -14.70 -10.77 9.50
CA ASP A 78 -14.37 -11.35 10.81
C ASP A 78 -12.89 -11.69 10.93
N ILE A 79 -12.29 -12.24 9.87
CA ILE A 79 -10.86 -12.56 9.84
C ILE A 79 -10.03 -11.28 9.98
N ILE A 80 -10.41 -10.22 9.26
CA ILE A 80 -9.78 -8.91 9.33
C ILE A 80 -9.82 -8.37 10.76
N LEU A 81 -11.01 -8.41 11.40
CA LEU A 81 -11.18 -7.99 12.78
C LEU A 81 -10.33 -8.84 13.71
N PHE A 82 -10.35 -10.17 13.62
CA PHE A 82 -9.50 -11.05 14.45
C PHE A 82 -8.02 -10.69 14.31
N THR A 83 -7.57 -10.51 13.08
CA THR A 83 -6.17 -10.25 12.73
C THR A 83 -5.70 -8.92 13.32
N SER A 84 -6.60 -7.94 13.41
CA SER A 84 -6.32 -6.64 14.04
C SER A 84 -6.14 -6.74 15.56
N GLN A 85 -6.71 -7.76 16.20
CA GLN A 85 -6.71 -7.95 17.65
C GLN A 85 -5.46 -8.67 18.21
N GLN A 86 -4.46 -8.95 17.39
CA GLN A 86 -3.23 -9.61 17.84
C GLN A 86 -2.52 -8.81 18.94
N GLN A 87 -2.00 -9.51 19.94
CA GLN A 87 -1.28 -8.98 21.11
C GLN A 87 -2.13 -8.16 22.08
N GLN A 88 -3.45 -8.17 21.94
CA GLN A 88 -4.36 -7.56 22.91
C GLN A 88 -4.61 -8.52 24.09
N ASN A 89 -4.95 -7.96 25.25
CA ASN A 89 -5.30 -8.73 26.44
C ASN A 89 -6.80 -8.65 26.67
N CYS A 90 -7.38 -9.72 27.17
CA CYS A 90 -8.76 -9.69 27.62
C CYS A 90 -8.91 -8.86 28.89
N GLU A 91 -10.03 -8.15 28.99
CA GLU A 91 -10.36 -7.26 30.09
C GLU A 91 -11.60 -7.77 30.83
N GLU A 92 -11.65 -7.57 32.16
CA GLU A 92 -12.84 -7.93 32.95
C GLU A 92 -13.85 -6.77 32.91
N LEU A 93 -15.04 -7.03 32.37
CA LEU A 93 -16.16 -6.09 32.34
C LEU A 93 -17.42 -6.77 32.89
N ASP A 94 -17.99 -6.21 33.96
CA ASP A 94 -19.20 -6.71 34.63
C ASP A 94 -19.17 -8.22 35.00
N GLY A 95 -17.98 -8.74 35.31
CA GLY A 95 -17.76 -10.14 35.69
C GLY A 95 -17.69 -11.12 34.51
N LEU A 96 -17.52 -10.60 33.30
CA LEU A 96 -17.23 -11.34 32.08
C LEU A 96 -15.86 -10.91 31.53
N GLU A 97 -15.10 -11.84 30.97
CA GLU A 97 -13.90 -11.51 30.19
C GLU A 97 -14.33 -11.12 28.77
N VAL A 98 -13.95 -9.92 28.36
CA VAL A 98 -14.28 -9.33 27.06
C VAL A 98 -13.03 -8.84 26.36
N LEU A 99 -13.12 -8.71 25.04
CA LEU A 99 -12.14 -8.01 24.24
C LEU A 99 -12.82 -6.82 23.57
N THR A 100 -12.19 -5.65 23.65
CA THR A 100 -12.63 -4.46 22.94
C THR A 100 -12.02 -4.47 21.54
N LEU A 101 -12.87 -4.49 20.50
CA LEU A 101 -12.43 -4.42 19.12
C LEU A 101 -11.82 -3.05 18.83
N LEU A 102 -10.86 -3.03 17.89
CA LEU A 102 -10.28 -1.79 17.37
C LEU A 102 -11.34 -0.98 16.65
N ASP A 103 -11.30 0.34 16.83
CA ASP A 103 -12.17 1.24 16.08
C ASP A 103 -11.78 1.22 14.60
N THR A 104 -12.79 1.24 13.73
CA THR A 104 -12.59 1.48 12.31
C THR A 104 -12.46 2.98 12.04
N ALA A 105 -11.39 3.37 11.35
CA ALA A 105 -11.13 4.73 10.95
C ALA A 105 -11.60 4.97 9.51
N GLU A 106 -11.90 6.24 9.18
CA GLU A 106 -12.10 6.63 7.79
C GLU A 106 -10.79 6.41 7.00
N SER A 107 -10.90 5.75 5.85
CA SER A 107 -9.75 5.45 5.00
C SER A 107 -9.12 6.71 4.41
N THR A 108 -7.79 6.78 4.42
CA THR A 108 -7.01 7.79 3.69
C THR A 108 -6.59 7.34 2.28
N PHE A 109 -7.09 6.19 1.82
CA PHE A 109 -6.78 5.64 0.49
C PHE A 109 -7.20 6.62 -0.62
N GLN A 110 -6.24 6.96 -1.47
CA GLN A 110 -6.44 7.89 -2.60
C GLN A 110 -6.67 7.15 -3.91
N GLY A 111 -6.16 5.92 -4.03
CA GLY A 111 -6.36 5.08 -5.19
C GLY A 111 -5.20 4.11 -5.44
N TRP A 112 -5.39 3.31 -6.47
CA TRP A 112 -4.34 2.46 -7.02
C TRP A 112 -3.45 3.26 -7.97
N VAL A 113 -2.14 3.06 -7.86
CA VAL A 113 -1.13 3.69 -8.73
C VAL A 113 -0.40 2.59 -9.48
N LEU A 114 -0.42 2.64 -10.81
CA LEU A 114 0.17 1.61 -11.65
C LEU A 114 1.27 2.20 -12.54
N GLU A 115 2.47 1.64 -12.43
CA GLU A 115 3.66 2.05 -13.18
C GLU A 115 3.96 1.04 -14.28
N LEU A 116 4.30 1.51 -15.49
CA LEU A 116 4.99 0.70 -16.49
C LEU A 116 6.51 0.83 -16.29
N VAL A 117 7.12 -0.16 -15.66
CA VAL A 117 8.56 -0.19 -15.34
C VAL A 117 9.40 -0.31 -16.62
N THR A 118 9.01 -1.22 -17.52
CA THR A 118 9.72 -1.42 -18.78
C THR A 118 8.91 -2.21 -19.79
N GLU A 119 9.12 -1.91 -21.07
CA GLU A 119 8.76 -2.77 -22.19
C GLU A 119 10.02 -3.52 -22.66
N HIS A 120 9.96 -4.85 -22.59
CA HIS A 120 11.10 -5.71 -22.88
C HIS A 120 11.38 -5.79 -24.37
N ASN A 121 12.64 -5.60 -24.75
CA ASN A 121 13.10 -5.65 -26.15
C ASN A 121 13.49 -7.07 -26.61
N GLY A 122 13.40 -8.08 -25.72
CA GLY A 122 13.79 -9.46 -25.97
C GLY A 122 15.29 -9.76 -25.84
N GLU A 123 16.07 -8.88 -25.20
CA GLU A 123 17.48 -9.15 -24.85
C GLU A 123 17.62 -10.18 -23.72
N LEU A 124 16.60 -10.31 -22.87
CA LEU A 124 16.54 -11.29 -21.79
C LEU A 124 16.08 -12.65 -22.33
N SER A 125 16.81 -13.72 -21.99
CA SER A 125 16.63 -15.03 -22.64
C SER A 125 15.28 -15.70 -22.40
N VAL A 126 14.59 -15.35 -21.32
CA VAL A 126 13.32 -15.96 -20.89
C VAL A 126 12.13 -14.99 -20.95
N ILE A 127 12.37 -13.69 -21.13
CA ILE A 127 11.33 -12.68 -21.23
C ILE A 127 11.27 -12.23 -22.70
N PRO A 128 10.16 -12.52 -23.41
CA PRO A 128 10.08 -12.25 -24.84
C PRO A 128 10.02 -10.74 -25.15
N ALA A 129 10.38 -10.37 -26.39
CA ALA A 129 10.17 -9.01 -26.87
C ALA A 129 8.67 -8.65 -26.86
N GLY A 130 8.34 -7.45 -26.38
CA GLY A 130 6.97 -6.97 -26.22
C GLY A 130 6.34 -7.34 -24.88
N ALA A 131 6.97 -8.17 -24.04
CA ALA A 131 6.57 -8.34 -22.65
C ALA A 131 6.67 -7.01 -21.90
N LYS A 132 5.84 -6.82 -20.87
CA LYS A 132 5.84 -5.59 -20.06
C LYS A 132 5.87 -5.90 -18.58
N THR A 133 6.66 -5.14 -17.83
CA THR A 133 6.69 -5.21 -16.37
C THR A 133 5.98 -4.02 -15.78
N TYR A 134 5.04 -4.28 -14.88
CA TYR A 134 4.27 -3.29 -14.15
C TYR A 134 4.50 -3.39 -12.65
N ARG A 135 4.32 -2.29 -11.92
CA ARG A 135 4.27 -2.28 -10.46
C ARG A 135 2.99 -1.61 -10.00
N LEU A 136 2.33 -2.24 -9.05
CA LEU A 136 1.10 -1.76 -8.43
C LEU A 136 1.42 -1.23 -7.04
N TYR A 137 0.97 -0.02 -6.78
CA TYR A 137 1.10 0.67 -5.50
C TYR A 137 -0.28 1.07 -4.98
N ALA A 138 -0.42 1.12 -3.67
CA ALA A 138 -1.55 1.74 -2.99
C ALA A 138 -1.13 3.11 -2.45
N ASP A 139 -1.88 4.15 -2.81
CA ASP A 139 -1.66 5.53 -2.37
C ASP A 139 -2.53 5.86 -1.16
N PHE A 140 -1.91 6.38 -0.10
CA PHE A 140 -2.58 6.79 1.13
C PHE A 140 -2.15 8.19 1.52
N ALA A 141 -3.11 9.03 1.90
CA ALA A 141 -2.76 10.28 2.58
C ALA A 141 -2.05 9.97 3.91
N THR A 142 -0.99 10.71 4.20
CA THR A 142 -0.23 10.55 5.43
C THR A 142 -1.07 10.88 6.66
N ILE A 143 -0.90 10.10 7.73
CA ILE A 143 -1.55 10.34 9.03
C ILE A 143 -0.49 10.94 9.97
N PRO A 144 -0.59 12.23 10.35
CA PRO A 144 0.43 12.87 11.16
C PRO A 144 0.63 12.17 12.51
N GLY A 145 1.86 11.70 12.76
CA GLY A 145 2.23 11.07 14.02
C GLY A 145 1.73 9.63 14.19
N ALA A 146 1.39 8.94 13.09
CA ALA A 146 1.07 7.52 13.07
C ALA A 146 1.80 6.82 11.91
N ASP A 147 2.09 5.52 12.10
CA ASP A 147 2.53 4.63 11.03
C ASP A 147 1.32 3.86 10.49
N MET A 148 1.29 3.68 9.18
CA MET A 148 0.33 2.81 8.50
C MET A 148 1.01 1.48 8.15
N ARG A 149 0.32 0.37 8.41
CA ARG A 149 0.84 -0.99 8.21
C ARG A 149 -0.19 -1.79 7.43
N MET A 150 0.13 -2.14 6.19
CA MET A 150 -0.76 -2.98 5.38
C MET A 150 -0.90 -4.37 6.01
N MET A 151 -2.12 -4.84 6.19
CA MET A 151 -2.45 -6.18 6.72
C MET A 151 -2.58 -7.20 5.59
N GLY A 152 -3.16 -6.78 4.46
CA GLY A 152 -3.40 -7.63 3.30
C GLY A 152 -4.41 -7.01 2.32
N LEU A 153 -4.64 -7.72 1.21
CA LEU A 153 -5.70 -7.47 0.25
C LEU A 153 -6.88 -8.38 0.54
N TRP A 154 -8.09 -7.87 0.46
CA TRP A 154 -9.28 -8.67 0.73
C TRP A 154 -10.33 -8.54 -0.37
N GLY A 155 -11.22 -9.52 -0.43
CA GLY A 155 -12.44 -9.48 -1.22
C GLY A 155 -13.51 -10.31 -0.55
N ASP A 156 -14.77 -9.99 -0.81
CA ASP A 156 -15.95 -10.72 -0.33
C ASP A 156 -16.87 -11.12 -1.48
N SER A 157 -18.03 -11.70 -1.17
CA SER A 157 -18.98 -12.14 -2.20
C SER A 157 -19.59 -10.99 -3.01
N ASP A 158 -19.56 -9.76 -2.50
CA ASP A 158 -20.04 -8.56 -3.19
C ASP A 158 -18.94 -7.92 -4.04
N ALA A 159 -17.68 -8.01 -3.60
CA ALA A 159 -16.51 -7.41 -4.21
C ALA A 159 -15.29 -8.35 -4.14
N SER A 160 -15.34 -9.46 -4.88
CA SER A 160 -14.25 -10.43 -4.98
C SER A 160 -12.95 -9.75 -5.41
N TRP A 161 -11.83 -10.13 -4.80
CA TRP A 161 -10.54 -9.65 -5.24
C TRP A 161 -10.09 -10.45 -6.48
N SER A 162 -9.40 -9.80 -7.40
CA SER A 162 -8.94 -10.43 -8.65
C SER A 162 -7.73 -9.72 -9.26
N ILE A 163 -6.96 -10.49 -10.02
CA ILE A 163 -5.94 -10.02 -10.94
C ILE A 163 -6.16 -10.68 -12.31
N HIS A 164 -6.01 -9.87 -13.35
CA HIS A 164 -6.22 -10.22 -14.73
C HIS A 164 -5.05 -9.71 -15.58
N ALA A 165 -4.22 -10.64 -16.03
CA ALA A 165 -3.03 -10.44 -16.83
C ALA A 165 -3.01 -11.49 -17.95
N PRO A 166 -3.77 -11.28 -19.04
CA PRO A 166 -3.91 -12.27 -20.10
C PRO A 166 -2.55 -12.63 -20.72
N GLY A 167 -2.34 -13.92 -21.01
CA GLY A 167 -1.06 -14.41 -21.54
C GLY A 167 -0.06 -14.84 -20.46
N GLY A 168 -0.42 -14.69 -19.18
CA GLY A 168 0.33 -15.22 -18.05
C GLY A 168 1.46 -14.31 -17.57
N LEU A 169 1.91 -14.62 -16.36
CA LEU A 169 2.94 -13.87 -15.64
C LEU A 169 4.26 -14.63 -15.64
N TYR A 170 5.34 -13.91 -15.89
CA TYR A 170 6.68 -14.43 -15.71
C TYR A 170 7.01 -14.55 -14.22
N VAL A 171 7.37 -15.76 -13.78
CA VAL A 171 7.90 -16.02 -12.43
C VAL A 171 9.20 -16.80 -12.58
N SER A 172 10.28 -16.25 -12.01
CA SER A 172 11.59 -16.89 -12.02
C SER A 172 11.61 -18.13 -11.13
N SER A 173 12.32 -19.17 -11.59
CA SER A 173 12.53 -20.38 -10.79
C SER A 173 13.35 -20.20 -9.53
N LEU A 174 14.03 -19.05 -9.41
CA LEU A 174 14.79 -18.69 -8.22
C LEU A 174 14.00 -17.82 -7.23
N SER A 175 12.78 -17.39 -7.57
CA SER A 175 11.95 -16.51 -6.73
C SER A 175 10.59 -17.13 -6.38
N GLY A 176 10.49 -18.45 -6.30
CA GLY A 176 9.25 -19.13 -5.90
C GLY A 176 8.37 -19.60 -7.06
N SER A 177 8.94 -20.20 -8.11
CA SER A 177 8.14 -20.85 -9.18
C SER A 177 7.50 -22.19 -8.77
N ASP A 178 7.34 -22.45 -7.47
CA ASP A 178 6.70 -23.68 -6.99
C ASP A 178 5.20 -23.61 -7.29
N GLU A 179 4.60 -24.74 -7.66
CA GLU A 179 3.19 -24.81 -8.06
C GLU A 179 2.24 -24.40 -6.94
N ASN A 180 2.66 -24.55 -5.68
CA ASN A 180 1.82 -24.38 -4.49
C ASN A 180 2.26 -23.22 -3.60
N THR A 181 3.24 -22.42 -4.03
CA THR A 181 3.76 -21.28 -3.25
C THR A 181 3.54 -20.00 -4.02
N LEU A 182 3.04 -18.94 -3.39
CA LEU A 182 2.97 -17.65 -4.07
C LEU A 182 4.35 -17.02 -4.20
N PRO A 183 4.66 -16.40 -5.34
CA PRO A 183 5.87 -15.61 -5.46
C PRO A 183 5.79 -14.36 -4.59
N MET A 184 6.80 -14.19 -3.72
CA MET A 184 6.97 -13.04 -2.85
C MET A 184 8.26 -12.28 -3.18
N GLN A 185 8.28 -10.98 -2.87
CA GLN A 185 9.47 -10.14 -3.09
C GLN A 185 10.73 -10.67 -2.40
N ASP A 186 10.61 -11.22 -1.19
CA ASP A 186 11.74 -11.76 -0.42
C ASP A 186 12.42 -12.96 -1.12
N GLY A 187 11.72 -13.61 -2.06
CA GLY A 187 12.28 -14.64 -2.93
C GLY A 187 13.24 -14.08 -4.00
N ILE A 188 13.22 -12.77 -4.25
CA ILE A 188 14.03 -12.11 -5.28
C ILE A 188 15.29 -11.56 -4.64
N ASN A 189 16.40 -12.27 -4.80
CA ASN A 189 17.68 -11.83 -4.25
C ASN A 189 18.47 -10.96 -5.25
N PRO A 190 18.70 -9.67 -4.96
CA PRO A 190 19.38 -8.74 -5.88
C PRO A 190 20.82 -9.12 -6.24
N SER A 191 21.47 -9.95 -5.41
CA SER A 191 22.84 -10.40 -5.65
C SER A 191 22.98 -11.20 -6.96
N PHE A 192 21.88 -11.77 -7.45
CA PHE A 192 21.85 -12.56 -8.68
C PHE A 192 21.69 -11.73 -9.95
N PHE A 193 21.29 -10.46 -9.88
CA PHE A 193 20.97 -9.64 -11.06
C PHE A 193 22.15 -9.47 -12.02
N SER A 194 23.38 -9.48 -11.50
CA SER A 194 24.60 -9.35 -12.33
C SER A 194 24.85 -10.52 -13.28
N PHE A 195 24.20 -11.66 -13.07
CA PHE A 195 24.36 -12.85 -13.93
C PHE A 195 23.03 -13.53 -14.32
N LEU A 196 21.92 -13.15 -13.68
CA LEU A 196 20.54 -13.50 -14.02
C LEU A 196 19.67 -12.23 -13.94
N PRO A 197 19.84 -11.28 -14.88
CA PRO A 197 19.11 -10.02 -14.89
C PRO A 197 17.59 -10.22 -15.00
N GLU A 198 17.13 -11.29 -15.62
CA GLU A 198 15.70 -11.63 -15.70
C GLU A 198 15.02 -11.78 -14.33
N LEU A 199 15.77 -12.11 -13.27
CA LEU A 199 15.23 -12.28 -11.92
C LEU A 199 14.62 -10.98 -11.38
N GLU A 200 15.16 -9.81 -11.77
CA GLU A 200 14.65 -8.49 -11.37
C GLU A 200 13.18 -8.29 -11.78
N PHE A 201 12.77 -8.94 -12.87
CA PHE A 201 11.45 -8.80 -13.46
C PHE A 201 10.52 -9.95 -13.09
N SER A 202 10.88 -10.81 -12.14
CA SER A 202 9.97 -11.84 -11.64
C SER A 202 8.70 -11.20 -11.07
N SER A 203 7.54 -11.81 -11.31
CA SER A 203 6.26 -11.33 -10.77
C SER A 203 6.09 -11.81 -9.34
N PHE A 204 5.55 -10.96 -8.47
CA PHE A 204 5.33 -11.24 -7.06
C PHE A 204 4.26 -10.34 -6.44
N TRP A 205 3.73 -10.77 -5.30
CA TRP A 205 3.05 -9.91 -4.32
C TRP A 205 4.00 -9.57 -3.17
N THR A 206 3.85 -8.39 -2.59
CA THR A 206 4.56 -7.96 -1.39
C THR A 206 3.57 -7.20 -0.50
N LEU A 207 2.86 -7.97 0.31
CA LEU A 207 1.79 -7.48 1.15
C LEU A 207 2.20 -7.70 2.59
N ALA A 208 2.29 -6.60 3.33
CA ALA A 208 2.42 -6.55 4.78
C ALA A 208 3.82 -6.54 5.40
N ASP A 209 4.09 -5.37 5.95
CA ASP A 209 5.18 -5.05 6.87
C ASP A 209 4.93 -5.64 8.28
N MET A 210 3.66 -5.72 8.73
CA MET A 210 3.38 -6.20 10.10
C MET A 210 3.75 -7.66 10.37
N TRP A 211 3.84 -8.49 9.33
CA TRP A 211 4.14 -9.91 9.49
C TRP A 211 5.63 -10.22 9.36
N ALA A 212 6.40 -9.33 8.70
CA ALA A 212 7.81 -9.54 8.42
C ALA A 212 8.73 -9.30 9.65
N GLU A 213 8.26 -8.51 10.62
CA GLU A 213 9.13 -7.95 11.66
C GLU A 213 9.02 -8.62 13.05
N SER A 214 8.36 -9.77 13.20
CA SER A 214 8.34 -10.53 14.47
C SER A 214 9.59 -11.42 14.63
N PRO A 215 10.63 -11.01 15.39
CA PRO A 215 11.83 -11.81 15.54
C PRO A 215 11.57 -12.81 16.67
N GLY A 216 11.13 -14.01 16.30
CA GLY A 216 11.19 -15.18 17.20
C GLY A 216 9.87 -15.76 17.68
N PHE A 217 8.72 -15.40 17.11
CA PHE A 217 7.48 -16.16 17.30
C PHE A 217 6.99 -16.70 15.96
N PHE A 218 6.97 -18.04 15.92
CA PHE A 218 6.33 -18.97 14.99
C PHE A 218 5.78 -18.38 13.68
N GLY A 219 6.26 -18.95 12.57
CA GLY A 219 5.89 -18.60 11.20
C GLY A 219 4.45 -18.15 11.05
N MET A 220 4.33 -16.95 10.49
CA MET A 220 3.22 -16.31 9.79
C MET A 220 1.83 -16.95 9.96
N PRO A 221 0.81 -16.18 10.37
CA PRO A 221 -0.57 -16.64 10.26
C PRO A 221 -0.86 -17.04 8.80
N TYR A 222 -1.38 -18.25 8.64
CA TYR A 222 -1.83 -18.81 7.37
C TYR A 222 -2.95 -17.94 6.79
N LEU A 223 -2.63 -17.21 5.74
CA LEU A 223 -3.49 -16.33 4.97
C LEU A 223 -3.13 -16.51 3.49
N PHE A 224 -3.69 -17.52 2.81
CA PHE A 224 -3.39 -17.79 1.39
C PHE A 224 -1.91 -17.66 0.96
N ASP A 225 -0.91 -17.88 1.82
CA ASP A 225 0.42 -18.40 1.48
C ASP A 225 1.27 -18.60 2.75
N ASN A 226 1.43 -19.88 3.11
CA ASN A 226 2.58 -20.54 3.76
C ASN A 226 2.24 -22.02 4.03
N GLY A 227 0.98 -22.40 3.86
CA GLY A 227 0.56 -23.76 3.54
C GLY A 227 0.57 -23.95 2.02
N SER A 228 1.07 -25.09 1.54
CA SER A 228 0.97 -25.50 0.15
C SER A 228 -0.51 -25.63 -0.26
N VAL A 229 -1.14 -24.55 -0.72
CA VAL A 229 -2.45 -24.61 -1.37
C VAL A 229 -2.21 -25.11 -2.78
N GLU A 230 -2.82 -26.25 -3.11
CA GLU A 230 -2.59 -26.94 -4.38
C GLU A 230 -2.89 -26.00 -5.56
N GLY A 231 -1.89 -25.78 -6.42
CA GLY A 231 -2.03 -24.99 -7.64
C GLY A 231 -2.05 -23.48 -7.47
N GLN A 232 -1.79 -22.95 -6.28
CA GLN A 232 -1.85 -21.50 -6.06
C GLN A 232 -0.80 -20.71 -6.85
N GLY A 233 0.46 -21.18 -6.85
CA GLY A 233 1.53 -20.56 -7.63
C GLY A 233 1.30 -20.69 -9.14
N SER A 234 0.72 -21.82 -9.58
CA SER A 234 0.36 -22.00 -10.99
C SER A 234 -0.83 -21.13 -11.41
N ASN A 235 -1.83 -20.95 -10.54
CA ASN A 235 -2.94 -20.02 -10.76
C ASN A 235 -2.43 -18.58 -10.88
N PHE A 236 -1.53 -18.13 -10.01
CA PHE A 236 -0.88 -16.83 -10.14
C PHE A 236 -0.12 -16.69 -11.47
N GLN A 237 0.72 -17.66 -11.82
CA GLN A 237 1.47 -17.66 -13.08
C GLN A 237 0.57 -17.64 -14.32
N SER A 238 -0.66 -18.17 -14.22
CA SER A 238 -1.64 -18.11 -15.32
C SER A 238 -2.07 -16.68 -15.65
N GLY A 239 -1.85 -15.73 -14.74
CA GLY A 239 -2.28 -14.34 -14.84
C GLY A 239 -3.78 -14.15 -14.63
N MET A 240 -4.51 -15.22 -14.30
CA MET A 240 -5.95 -15.22 -14.11
C MET A 240 -6.24 -15.80 -12.73
N TRP A 241 -6.42 -14.93 -11.74
CA TRP A 241 -6.60 -15.40 -10.37
C TRP A 241 -7.55 -14.49 -9.59
N SER A 242 -8.51 -15.08 -8.89
CA SER A 242 -9.50 -14.36 -8.09
C SER A 242 -9.98 -15.18 -6.90
N SER A 243 -10.60 -14.52 -5.93
CA SER A 243 -11.34 -15.18 -4.85
C SER A 243 -12.67 -15.80 -5.28
N GLU A 244 -13.20 -15.51 -6.48
CA GLU A 244 -14.50 -16.05 -6.92
C GLU A 244 -14.50 -17.59 -6.92
N ASP A 245 -13.39 -18.18 -7.38
CA ASP A 245 -13.23 -19.63 -7.46
C ASP A 245 -13.16 -20.30 -6.06
N THR A 246 -13.00 -19.52 -5.00
CA THR A 246 -12.96 -19.95 -3.59
C THR A 246 -14.16 -19.44 -2.77
N GLY A 247 -15.25 -19.01 -3.42
CA GLY A 247 -16.47 -18.54 -2.75
C GLY A 247 -16.61 -17.02 -2.65
N GLY A 248 -15.78 -16.26 -3.36
CA GLY A 248 -15.80 -14.79 -3.41
C GLY A 248 -15.10 -14.11 -2.23
N SER A 249 -15.15 -14.72 -1.05
CA SER A 249 -14.54 -14.18 0.16
C SER A 249 -13.15 -14.75 0.44
N GLY A 250 -12.18 -13.87 0.74
CA GLY A 250 -10.83 -14.26 1.11
C GLY A 250 -9.90 -13.08 1.37
N LEU A 251 -8.89 -13.32 2.22
CA LEU A 251 -7.80 -12.38 2.52
C LEU A 251 -6.50 -12.93 1.93
N LEU A 252 -5.86 -12.14 1.09
CA LEU A 252 -4.53 -12.37 0.56
C LEU A 252 -3.52 -11.56 1.39
N ALA A 253 -2.63 -12.24 2.11
CA ALA A 253 -1.51 -11.61 2.81
C ALA A 253 -0.23 -12.36 2.46
N VAL A 254 0.73 -11.63 1.86
CA VAL A 254 1.97 -12.18 1.32
C VAL A 254 3.13 -11.41 1.91
N GLY A 255 3.57 -11.83 3.10
CA GLY A 255 4.65 -11.16 3.82
C GLY A 255 5.90 -10.98 2.97
N GLY A 256 6.51 -9.80 3.05
CA GLY A 256 7.72 -9.47 2.32
C GLY A 256 8.30 -8.16 2.82
N SER A 257 9.62 -8.06 2.80
CA SER A 257 10.33 -6.84 3.18
C SER A 257 10.84 -6.15 1.91
N ILE A 258 10.56 -4.85 1.79
CA ILE A 258 10.98 -4.07 0.62
C ILE A 258 12.45 -3.68 0.79
N TRP A 259 13.36 -4.52 0.29
CA TRP A 259 14.81 -4.29 0.43
C TRP A 259 15.45 -3.40 -0.65
N ASN A 260 14.70 -3.04 -1.70
CA ASN A 260 15.25 -2.34 -2.87
C ASN A 260 14.76 -0.89 -2.90
N GLU A 261 15.69 0.07 -2.86
CA GLU A 261 15.40 1.50 -2.95
C GLU A 261 14.60 1.86 -4.22
N ARG A 262 14.77 1.13 -5.33
CA ARG A 262 13.98 1.32 -6.56
C ARG A 262 12.51 0.90 -6.44
N LEU A 263 12.13 0.28 -5.33
CA LEU A 263 10.78 -0.19 -5.02
C LEU A 263 10.11 0.64 -3.93
N LEU A 264 10.86 1.56 -3.31
CA LEU A 264 10.38 2.49 -2.30
C LEU A 264 10.11 3.84 -2.97
N ILE A 265 8.88 4.31 -2.88
CA ILE A 265 8.48 5.64 -3.30
C ILE A 265 7.75 6.24 -2.10
N GLU A 266 8.21 7.39 -1.60
CA GLU A 266 7.60 8.00 -0.43
C GLU A 266 6.09 8.22 -0.65
N GLY A 267 5.29 7.91 0.37
CA GLY A 267 3.82 7.97 0.31
C GLY A 267 3.13 6.81 -0.40
N LEU A 268 3.83 6.02 -1.23
CA LEU A 268 3.28 4.88 -1.94
C LEU A 268 3.68 3.55 -1.30
N THR A 269 2.70 2.68 -1.12
CA THR A 269 2.94 1.32 -0.62
C THR A 269 2.99 0.35 -1.80
N LEU A 270 4.15 -0.27 -2.07
CA LEU A 270 4.26 -1.31 -3.10
C LEU A 270 3.41 -2.52 -2.71
N VAL A 271 2.64 -3.02 -3.66
CA VAL A 271 1.72 -4.15 -3.48
C VAL A 271 2.18 -5.34 -4.30
N GLY A 272 2.72 -5.12 -5.49
CA GLY A 272 3.27 -6.20 -6.32
C GLY A 272 3.94 -5.74 -7.60
N GLN A 273 4.61 -6.69 -8.26
CA GLN A 273 5.20 -6.53 -9.59
C GLN A 273 4.66 -7.62 -10.52
N PHE A 274 4.32 -7.25 -11.76
CA PHE A 274 3.69 -8.14 -12.72
C PHE A 274 4.35 -8.02 -14.09
N THR A 275 5.02 -9.09 -14.53
CA THR A 275 5.63 -9.16 -15.86
C THR A 275 4.77 -10.01 -16.78
N THR A 276 4.06 -9.35 -17.69
CA THR A 276 3.16 -9.98 -18.67
C THR A 276 3.97 -10.53 -19.85
N LEU A 277 3.76 -11.81 -20.18
CA LEU A 277 4.53 -12.48 -21.23
C LEU A 277 4.09 -12.09 -22.65
N GLU A 278 2.82 -11.72 -22.85
CA GLU A 278 2.27 -11.33 -24.15
C GLU A 278 2.06 -9.80 -24.27
N GLY A 279 2.65 -9.02 -23.35
CA GLY A 279 2.59 -7.55 -23.37
C GLY A 279 1.20 -6.96 -23.12
N GLN A 280 0.31 -7.78 -22.57
CA GLN A 280 -1.09 -7.42 -22.30
C GLN A 280 -1.20 -6.50 -21.08
N ASP A 281 -2.40 -5.97 -20.91
CA ASP A 281 -2.77 -5.11 -19.80
C ASP A 281 -2.89 -5.92 -18.49
N VAL A 282 -2.56 -5.29 -17.36
CA VAL A 282 -2.82 -5.83 -16.02
C VAL A 282 -3.98 -5.05 -15.42
N THR A 283 -5.05 -5.74 -15.09
CA THR A 283 -6.21 -5.14 -14.42
C THR A 283 -6.63 -5.99 -13.24
N GLY A 284 -7.50 -5.46 -12.39
CA GLY A 284 -7.99 -6.22 -11.25
C GLY A 284 -8.86 -5.38 -10.33
N GLN A 285 -9.13 -5.94 -9.17
CA GLN A 285 -9.89 -5.32 -8.11
C GLN A 285 -9.45 -5.92 -6.78
N ALA A 286 -9.29 -5.11 -5.75
CA ALA A 286 -9.04 -5.61 -4.41
C ALA A 286 -9.44 -4.57 -3.37
N GLY A 287 -9.92 -5.04 -2.22
CA GLY A 287 -9.97 -4.26 -1.01
C GLY A 287 -8.62 -4.28 -0.31
N LEU A 288 -8.39 -3.30 0.57
CA LEU A 288 -7.19 -3.20 1.39
C LEU A 288 -7.58 -3.16 2.86
N VAL A 289 -6.74 -3.74 3.69
CA VAL A 289 -6.80 -3.52 5.13
C VAL A 289 -5.48 -2.96 5.61
N VAL A 290 -5.55 -1.87 6.37
CA VAL A 290 -4.38 -1.16 6.90
C VAL A 290 -4.58 -0.89 8.38
N GLY A 291 -3.66 -1.39 9.21
CA GLY A 291 -3.58 -1.04 10.61
C GLY A 291 -2.89 0.32 10.79
N VAL A 292 -3.42 1.14 11.68
CA VAL A 292 -2.84 2.45 12.04
C VAL A 292 -2.36 2.39 13.48
N GLY A 293 -1.13 2.83 13.73
CA GLY A 293 -0.54 2.72 15.07
C GLY A 293 0.52 3.79 15.36
N PRO A 294 1.00 3.89 16.62
CA PRO A 294 2.05 4.82 16.98
C PRO A 294 3.37 4.51 16.25
N PRO A 295 4.17 5.54 15.88
CA PRO A 295 5.38 5.34 15.11
C PRO A 295 6.39 4.43 15.80
N GLY A 296 6.99 3.50 15.04
CA GLY A 296 8.00 2.57 15.52
C GLY A 296 7.49 1.52 16.51
N THR A 297 6.17 1.28 16.57
CA THR A 297 5.56 0.24 17.42
C THR A 297 4.64 -0.68 16.61
N TYR A 298 4.53 -1.94 17.01
CA TYR A 298 3.64 -2.93 16.38
C TYR A 298 2.19 -2.86 16.85
N LEU A 299 1.86 -1.93 17.75
CA LEU A 299 0.53 -1.81 18.30
C LEU A 299 -0.38 -1.07 17.31
N LEU A 300 -1.49 -1.68 16.95
CA LEU A 300 -2.57 -1.03 16.21
C LEU A 300 -3.48 -0.30 17.19
N SER A 301 -3.88 0.91 16.82
CA SER A 301 -4.87 1.73 17.54
C SER A 301 -6.18 1.82 16.79
N GLU A 302 -6.12 1.79 15.45
CA GLU A 302 -7.28 1.88 14.57
C GLU A 302 -7.07 1.00 13.33
N LEU A 303 -8.17 0.69 12.64
CA LEU A 303 -8.19 -0.08 11.42
C LEU A 303 -8.81 0.72 10.28
N MET A 304 -8.12 0.83 9.14
CA MET A 304 -8.72 1.29 7.89
C MET A 304 -9.07 0.08 7.03
N VAL A 305 -10.36 -0.04 6.68
CA VAL A 305 -10.86 -1.05 5.74
C VAL A 305 -11.30 -0.34 4.46
N VAL A 306 -10.62 -0.63 3.37
CA VAL A 306 -10.89 -0.11 2.03
C VAL A 306 -11.72 -1.14 1.28
N SER A 307 -12.86 -0.73 0.74
CA SER A 307 -13.70 -1.56 -0.14
C SER A 307 -12.94 -2.02 -1.39
N GLY A 308 -13.47 -3.05 -2.05
CA GLY A 308 -12.92 -3.54 -3.32
C GLY A 308 -12.90 -2.45 -4.40
N GLU A 309 -11.74 -1.85 -4.63
CA GLU A 309 -11.54 -0.82 -5.64
C GLU A 309 -10.84 -1.41 -6.88
N PRO A 310 -11.28 -1.09 -8.11
CA PRO A 310 -10.66 -1.59 -9.32
C PRO A 310 -9.36 -0.83 -9.65
N PHE A 311 -8.45 -1.50 -10.35
CA PHE A 311 -7.29 -0.89 -10.99
C PHE A 311 -7.16 -1.37 -12.42
N ASP A 312 -6.70 -0.48 -13.31
CA ASP A 312 -6.44 -0.79 -14.70
C ASP A 312 -5.31 0.09 -15.27
N MET A 313 -5.18 0.05 -16.60
CA MET A 313 -4.09 0.67 -17.35
C MET A 313 -4.42 2.09 -17.86
N THR A 314 -5.56 2.69 -17.52
CA THR A 314 -5.97 3.97 -18.15
C THR A 314 -5.04 5.12 -17.79
N ASP A 315 -4.47 5.10 -16.59
CA ASP A 315 -3.69 6.20 -16.02
C ASP A 315 -2.35 5.69 -15.47
N LEU A 316 -1.53 5.14 -16.37
CA LEU A 316 -0.18 4.74 -16.01
C LEU A 316 0.66 5.93 -15.56
N VAL A 317 1.27 5.79 -14.38
CA VAL A 317 2.18 6.80 -13.86
C VAL A 317 3.57 6.64 -14.45
N VAL A 318 4.21 7.78 -14.64
CA VAL A 318 5.64 7.89 -14.93
C VAL A 318 6.23 8.62 -13.74
N PHE A 319 7.06 7.90 -12.99
CA PHE A 319 7.77 8.46 -11.84
C PHE A 319 8.95 9.31 -12.29
N GLY A 320 9.16 10.40 -11.58
CA GLY A 320 10.31 11.27 -11.74
C GLY A 320 10.04 12.62 -11.10
N CYS A 321 11.06 13.47 -11.05
CA CYS A 321 10.89 14.81 -10.51
C CYS A 321 9.92 15.64 -11.36
N THR A 322 8.83 16.10 -10.75
CA THR A 322 7.83 16.95 -11.43
C THR A 322 8.08 18.46 -11.26
N ASN A 323 9.06 18.84 -10.44
CA ASN A 323 9.41 20.22 -10.20
C ASN A 323 10.28 20.78 -11.34
N GLU A 324 9.72 21.69 -12.14
CA GLU A 324 10.41 22.34 -13.27
C GLU A 324 11.69 23.08 -12.88
N ALA A 325 11.84 23.47 -11.61
CA ALA A 325 13.02 24.16 -11.08
C ALA A 325 14.09 23.20 -10.53
N ALA A 326 13.92 21.88 -10.68
CA ALA A 326 14.91 20.90 -10.25
C ALA A 326 15.83 20.47 -11.40
N SER A 327 17.07 20.16 -11.04
CA SER A 327 18.13 19.80 -12.00
C SER A 327 17.89 18.48 -12.73
N ASN A 328 17.03 17.63 -12.18
CA ASN A 328 16.59 16.37 -12.74
C ASN A 328 15.09 16.37 -13.09
N TYR A 329 14.50 17.55 -13.35
CA TYR A 329 13.12 17.64 -13.83
C TYR A 329 12.88 16.71 -15.03
N ASP A 330 11.83 15.90 -14.95
CA ASP A 330 11.38 15.04 -16.03
C ASP A 330 10.01 15.52 -16.52
N ALA A 331 9.98 16.14 -17.70
CA ALA A 331 8.74 16.60 -18.33
C ALA A 331 7.79 15.45 -18.73
N GLY A 332 8.27 14.20 -18.72
CA GLY A 332 7.46 13.00 -18.90
C GLY A 332 6.87 12.46 -17.59
N ALA A 333 7.36 12.89 -16.43
CA ALA A 333 6.85 12.43 -15.14
C ALA A 333 5.44 12.96 -14.90
N THR A 334 4.56 12.05 -14.48
CA THR A 334 3.17 12.34 -14.08
C THR A 334 2.94 12.19 -12.59
N TYR A 335 3.94 11.66 -11.86
CA TYR A 335 3.91 11.46 -10.43
C TYR A 335 5.29 11.79 -9.85
N ASP A 336 5.34 12.67 -8.84
CA ASP A 336 6.59 13.04 -8.17
C ASP A 336 7.10 11.87 -7.31
N ASP A 337 8.30 11.40 -7.59
CA ASP A 337 8.95 10.33 -6.83
C ASP A 337 9.87 10.85 -5.73
N GLU A 338 9.79 12.16 -5.44
CA GLU A 338 10.61 12.89 -4.48
C GLU A 338 12.11 12.84 -4.79
N SER A 339 12.48 12.44 -6.01
CA SER A 339 13.88 12.44 -6.45
C SER A 339 14.41 13.83 -6.80
N CYS A 340 13.58 14.88 -6.72
CA CYS A 340 13.93 16.23 -7.13
C CYS A 340 15.22 16.75 -6.46
N ILE A 341 16.24 16.98 -7.28
CA ILE A 341 17.53 17.53 -6.85
C ILE A 341 17.49 19.04 -7.07
N SER A 342 17.48 19.77 -5.96
CA SER A 342 17.61 21.24 -5.97
C SER A 342 18.88 21.66 -6.70
N CYS A 343 18.77 22.73 -7.48
CA CYS A 343 19.88 23.26 -8.25
C CYS A 343 20.87 24.00 -7.34
N SER A 344 22.05 24.31 -7.89
CA SER A 344 23.01 25.12 -7.16
C SER A 344 22.37 26.46 -6.79
N PRO A 345 22.73 27.08 -5.65
CA PRO A 345 22.19 28.39 -5.31
C PRO A 345 22.41 29.40 -6.45
N ALA A 346 21.33 30.08 -6.85
CA ALA A 346 21.28 31.03 -7.97
C ALA A 346 21.45 30.47 -9.39
N ASP A 347 21.51 29.14 -9.55
CA ASP A 347 21.47 28.42 -10.83
C ASP A 347 20.03 27.95 -11.08
N GLY A 348 19.24 28.81 -11.71
CA GLY A 348 17.79 28.66 -11.87
C GLY A 348 17.39 27.81 -13.07
N ASP A 349 18.25 27.70 -14.09
CA ASP A 349 18.05 26.77 -15.22
C ASP A 349 18.80 25.44 -15.06
N CYS A 350 19.57 25.31 -13.97
CA CYS A 350 20.22 24.10 -13.51
C CYS A 350 21.26 23.54 -14.50
N ASP A 351 21.85 24.41 -15.31
CA ASP A 351 22.89 24.03 -16.28
C ASP A 351 24.29 23.88 -15.63
N GLY A 352 24.37 24.18 -14.32
CA GLY A 352 25.59 24.11 -13.52
C GLY A 352 26.43 25.40 -13.59
N ILE A 353 25.92 26.47 -14.21
CA ILE A 353 26.61 27.76 -14.38
C ILE A 353 25.66 28.88 -13.97
N VAL A 354 26.03 29.66 -12.95
CA VAL A 354 25.31 30.90 -12.64
C VAL A 354 25.67 31.98 -13.66
N GLY A 355 24.78 32.22 -14.62
CA GLY A 355 24.98 33.04 -15.80
C GLY A 355 23.80 33.96 -16.17
N VAL A 356 23.80 34.39 -17.43
CA VAL A 356 22.80 35.34 -17.93
C VAL A 356 21.41 34.72 -17.98
N ASN A 357 21.32 33.42 -18.25
CA ASN A 357 20.03 32.73 -18.31
C ASN A 357 19.35 32.72 -16.94
N ASP A 358 20.10 32.48 -15.86
CA ASP A 358 19.58 32.56 -14.49
C ASP A 358 19.14 33.98 -14.15
N LEU A 359 19.93 35.00 -14.53
CA LEU A 359 19.51 36.37 -14.31
C LEU A 359 18.20 36.68 -15.08
N LEU A 360 18.04 36.20 -16.30
CA LEU A 360 16.82 36.42 -17.08
C LEU A 360 15.62 35.69 -16.46
N ASP A 361 15.83 34.48 -15.93
CA ASP A 361 14.77 33.75 -15.25
C ASP A 361 14.42 34.37 -13.89
N LEU A 362 15.41 34.81 -13.10
CA LEU A 362 15.19 35.56 -11.86
C LEU A 362 14.39 36.85 -12.10
N LEU A 363 14.69 37.56 -13.18
CA LEU A 363 13.96 38.77 -13.57
C LEU A 363 12.51 38.47 -14.00
N SER A 364 12.22 37.25 -14.44
CA SER A 364 10.85 36.81 -14.75
C SER A 364 10.00 36.72 -13.47
N GLN A 365 10.63 36.44 -12.33
CA GLN A 365 10.01 36.30 -11.01
C GLN A 365 10.05 37.57 -10.14
N PHE A 366 10.66 38.66 -10.65
CA PHE A 366 10.87 39.89 -9.89
C PHE A 366 9.56 40.49 -9.36
N GLY A 367 9.50 40.73 -8.05
CA GLY A 367 8.33 41.21 -7.33
C GLY A 367 7.43 40.12 -6.76
N CYS A 368 7.82 38.84 -6.85
CA CYS A 368 7.18 37.77 -6.10
C CYS A 368 7.25 38.03 -4.58
N SER A 369 6.21 37.64 -3.83
CA SER A 369 6.10 37.93 -2.39
C SER A 369 5.51 36.79 -1.54
N ALA A 370 5.39 35.60 -2.12
CA ALA A 370 5.01 34.37 -1.45
C ALA A 370 5.42 33.19 -2.35
N ASP A 371 5.98 32.13 -1.76
CA ASP A 371 6.35 30.88 -2.44
C ASP A 371 7.18 31.08 -3.71
N CYS A 372 8.22 31.91 -3.63
CA CYS A 372 8.99 32.39 -4.79
C CYS A 372 10.02 31.39 -5.35
N GLY A 373 9.90 30.12 -4.99
CA GLY A 373 10.79 29.06 -5.48
C GLY A 373 12.26 29.39 -5.27
N TRP A 374 13.07 29.16 -6.31
CA TRP A 374 14.51 29.41 -6.29
C TRP A 374 14.89 30.89 -6.34
N GLY A 375 13.96 31.78 -6.73
CA GLY A 375 14.23 33.20 -6.94
C GLY A 375 14.43 34.03 -5.67
N ASP A 376 14.01 33.52 -4.51
CA ASP A 376 14.31 34.10 -3.19
C ASP A 376 15.65 33.54 -2.68
N ILE A 377 16.73 34.09 -3.23
CA ILE A 377 18.10 33.61 -3.05
C ILE A 377 18.63 34.03 -1.67
N ASP A 378 18.19 35.19 -1.14
CA ASP A 378 18.62 35.66 0.18
C ASP A 378 17.71 35.23 1.34
N GLY A 379 16.56 34.60 1.03
CA GLY A 379 15.66 33.95 1.98
C GLY A 379 14.80 34.93 2.76
N ASP A 380 14.55 36.14 2.23
CA ASP A 380 13.76 37.18 2.89
C ASP A 380 12.25 37.07 2.60
N GLY A 381 11.85 36.10 1.77
CA GLY A 381 10.48 35.79 1.40
C GLY A 381 9.95 36.57 0.19
N VAL A 382 10.79 37.38 -0.48
CA VAL A 382 10.40 38.11 -1.71
C VAL A 382 11.48 37.98 -2.78
N VAL A 383 11.13 38.17 -4.05
CA VAL A 383 12.12 38.32 -5.13
C VAL A 383 12.30 39.79 -5.43
N GLY A 384 13.44 40.34 -5.04
CA GLY A 384 13.76 41.75 -5.12
C GLY A 384 15.19 42.05 -5.56
N VAL A 385 15.64 43.25 -5.20
CA VAL A 385 17.00 43.69 -5.51
C VAL A 385 18.03 42.89 -4.70
N GLY A 386 17.65 42.37 -3.52
CA GLY A 386 18.49 41.51 -2.69
C GLY A 386 18.94 40.26 -3.46
N ASP A 387 17.98 39.57 -4.09
CA ASP A 387 18.22 38.35 -4.86
C ASP A 387 19.06 38.58 -6.11
N ILE A 388 18.80 39.68 -6.83
CA ILE A 388 19.64 40.06 -7.98
C ILE A 388 21.09 40.25 -7.54
N LEU A 389 21.32 40.91 -6.39
CA LEU A 389 22.66 41.11 -5.86
C LEU A 389 23.27 39.78 -5.37
N ALA A 390 22.47 38.88 -4.81
CA ALA A 390 22.90 37.56 -4.39
C ALA A 390 23.33 36.71 -5.60
N LEU A 391 22.53 36.66 -6.67
CA LEU A 391 22.88 35.99 -7.93
C LEU A 391 24.17 36.54 -8.52
N LEU A 392 24.29 37.87 -8.63
CA LEU A 392 25.49 38.52 -9.16
C LEU A 392 26.75 38.25 -8.33
N SER A 393 26.62 37.85 -7.06
CA SER A 393 27.76 37.46 -6.22
C SER A 393 28.31 36.06 -6.54
N LEU A 394 27.49 35.21 -7.19
CA LEU A 394 27.81 33.84 -7.59
C LEU A 394 28.03 33.70 -9.10
N PHE A 395 27.83 34.78 -9.86
CA PHE A 395 27.90 34.82 -11.32
C PHE A 395 29.28 34.42 -11.86
N GLU A 396 29.31 33.37 -12.70
CA GLU A 396 30.54 32.78 -13.24
C GLU A 396 30.88 33.23 -14.67
N GLY A 397 29.92 33.80 -15.40
CA GLY A 397 30.14 34.61 -16.62
C GLY A 397 30.23 33.88 -17.94
#